data_AF-A0A8J6QEV9-F1
#
_entry.id   AF-A0A8J6QEV9-F1
#
_cell.length_a   1.000
_cell.length_b   1.000
_cell.length_c   1.000
_cell.angle_alpha   90.00
_cell.angle_beta   90.00
_cell.angle_gamma   90.00
#
_symmetry.space_group_name_H-M   'P 1'
#
loop_
_entity.id
_entity.type
_entity.pdbx_description
1 polymer ?
#
loop_
_entity_poly.entity_id
_entity_poly.type
_entity_poly.pdbx_seq_one_letter_code
_entity_poly.pdbx_strand_id
1 'polypeptide(L)' 'MNLKVTVLFFSESDLRLRDEILELQVGDGGRAIIPLEYKEGKQIIAVLAGECHLLNRIGDRVLPLSSAEIVTEVDFE' A
#
# COMPACT_ATOMS: atom_id res chain seq x y z
N MET A 1 1.23 -2.15 -23.17
CA MET A 1 0.99 -0.83 -22.57
C MET A 1 1.17 -0.99 -21.08
N ASN A 2 2.02 -0.18 -20.44
CA ASN A 2 2.20 -0.22 -18.99
C ASN A 2 1.18 0.72 -18.37
N LEU A 3 0.44 0.21 -17.37
CA LEU A 3 -0.52 0.99 -16.62
C LEU A 3 0.03 1.19 -15.22
N LYS A 4 0.11 2.45 -14.81
CA LYS A 4 0.39 2.80 -13.41
C LYS A 4 -0.86 2.47 -12.60
N VAL A 5 -0.68 1.70 -11.54
CA VAL A 5 -1.76 1.23 -10.68
C VAL A 5 -1.35 1.31 -9.22
N THR A 6 -2.32 1.39 -8.33
CA THR A 6 -2.13 1.20 -6.90
C THR A 6 -2.73 -0.13 -6.49
N VAL A 7 -1.93 -1.00 -5.90
CA VAL A 7 -2.36 -2.29 -5.37
C VAL A 7 -2.58 -2.16 -3.88
N LEU A 8 -3.80 -2.48 -3.43
CA LEU A 8 -4.17 -2.61 -2.04
C LEU A 8 -4.05 -4.07 -1.62
N PHE A 9 -3.31 -4.35 -0.55
CA PHE A 9 -3.09 -5.70 -0.05
C PHE A 9 -2.97 -5.76 1.47
N PHE A 10 -3.29 -6.90 2.06
CA PHE A 10 -2.86 -7.24 3.42
C PHE A 10 -1.51 -7.96 3.36
N SER A 11 -0.57 -7.54 4.21
CA SER A 11 0.66 -8.29 4.41
C SER A 11 0.41 -9.44 5.37
N GLU A 12 0.90 -10.63 5.04
CA GLU A 12 0.76 -11.81 5.91
C GLU A 12 1.54 -11.67 7.23
N SER A 13 2.58 -10.83 7.28
CA SER A 13 3.41 -10.68 8.47
C SER A 13 2.75 -9.88 9.60
N ASP A 14 1.91 -8.91 9.27
CA ASP A 14 1.33 -7.98 10.26
C ASP A 14 -0.19 -7.79 10.12
N LEU A 15 -0.80 -8.41 9.11
CA LEU A 15 -2.22 -8.28 8.77
C LEU A 15 -2.66 -6.81 8.60
N ARG A 16 -1.74 -5.92 8.20
CA ARG A 16 -2.05 -4.51 7.94
C ARG A 16 -2.37 -4.29 6.46
N LEU A 17 -3.41 -3.50 6.21
CA LEU A 17 -3.74 -3.02 4.87
C LEU A 17 -2.71 -1.98 4.43
N ARG A 18 -2.10 -2.20 3.27
CA ARG A 18 -1.10 -1.35 2.65
C ARG A 18 -1.48 -1.05 1.21
N ASP A 19 -1.04 0.09 0.71
CA ASP A 19 -1.05 0.45 -0.71
C ASP A 19 0.37 0.51 -1.26
N GLU A 20 0.54 0.07 -2.50
CA GLU A 20 1.81 0.15 -3.22
C GLU A 20 1.54 0.51 -4.68
N ILE A 21 2.35 1.41 -5.23
CA ILE A 21 2.23 1.87 -6.61
C ILE A 21 3.13 1.00 -7.49
N LEU A 22 2.55 0.42 -8.53
CA LEU A 22 3.25 -0.43 -9.49
C LEU A 22 2.93 -0.01 -10.92
N GLU A 23 3.84 -0.33 -11.84
CA GLU A 23 3.54 -0.36 -13.26
C GLU A 23 3.30 -1.80 -13.69
N LEU A 24 2.07 -2.10 -14.08
CA LEU A 24 1.68 -3.44 -14.50
C LEU A 24 1.35 -3.46 -15.99
N GLN A 25 1.63 -4.60 -16.62
CA GLN A 25 1.12 -4.85 -17.95
C GLN A 25 -0.37 -5.17 -17.89
N VAL A 26 -1.11 -4.63 -18.83
CA VAL A 26 -2.54 -4.94 -19.00
C VAL A 26 -2.65 -6.06 -20.01
N GLY A 27 -3.21 -7.19 -19.58
CA GLY A 27 -3.50 -8.33 -20.45
C GLY A 27 -4.76 -8.14 -21.27
N ASP A 28 -5.08 -9.13 -22.09
CA ASP A 28 -6.28 -9.13 -22.91
C ASP A 28 -7.54 -9.01 -22.03
N GLY A 29 -8.38 -8.03 -22.35
CA GLY A 29 -9.60 -7.72 -21.59
C GLY A 29 -9.43 -6.68 -20.47
N GLY A 30 -8.31 -5.95 -20.44
CA GLY A 30 -8.16 -4.78 -19.55
C GLY A 30 -7.76 -5.12 -18.11
N ARG A 31 -7.40 -6.38 -17.84
CA ARG A 31 -6.98 -6.82 -16.50
C ARG A 31 -5.48 -6.58 -16.30
N ALA A 32 -5.13 -5.94 -15.19
CA ALA A 32 -3.73 -5.80 -14.79
C ALA A 32 -3.16 -7.17 -14.40
N ILE A 33 -2.00 -7.51 -14.97
CA ILE A 33 -1.28 -8.76 -14.70
C ILE A 33 -0.34 -8.49 -13.52
N ILE A 34 -0.66 -9.04 -12.36
CA ILE A 34 0.19 -8.98 -11.16
C ILE A 34 1.16 -10.18 -11.18
N PRO A 35 2.49 -9.95 -11.13
CA PRO A 35 3.49 -11.03 -11.06
C PRO A 35 3.25 -11.97 -9.87
N LEU A 36 3.57 -13.26 -10.04
CA LEU A 36 3.37 -14.24 -8.96
C LEU A 36 4.25 -13.93 -7.74
N GLU A 37 5.51 -13.56 -7.98
CA GLU A 37 6.46 -13.15 -6.95
C GLU A 37 5.94 -11.97 -6.11
N TYR A 38 5.22 -11.03 -6.73
CA TYR A 38 4.63 -9.91 -6.03
C TYR A 38 3.52 -10.33 -5.06
N LYS A 39 2.82 -11.44 -5.34
CA LYS A 39 1.72 -11.94 -4.51
C LYS A 39 2.21 -12.71 -3.29
N GLU A 40 3.48 -13.12 -3.25
CA GLU A 40 4.01 -13.87 -2.11
C GLU A 40 3.98 -13.00 -0.84
N GLY A 41 3.40 -13.53 0.24
CA GLY A 41 3.21 -12.80 1.49
C GLY A 41 2.22 -11.62 1.43
N LYS A 42 1.47 -11.50 0.32
CA LYS A 42 0.50 -10.41 0.09
C LYS A 42 -0.87 -10.97 -0.32
N GLN A 43 -1.89 -10.69 0.48
CA GLN A 43 -3.28 -10.93 0.08
C GLN A 43 -3.83 -9.71 -0.66
N ILE A 44 -3.90 -9.81 -1.99
CA ILE A 44 -4.37 -8.71 -2.85
C ILE A 44 -5.87 -8.49 -2.65
N ILE A 45 -6.25 -7.24 -2.34
CA ILE A 45 -7.63 -6.82 -2.07
C ILE A 45 -8.23 -6.09 -3.27
N ALA A 46 -7.47 -5.14 -3.82
CA ALA A 46 -7.92 -4.37 -4.97
C ALA A 46 -6.72 -3.85 -5.78
N VAL A 47 -6.97 -3.55 -7.06
CA VAL A 47 -6.05 -2.84 -7.94
C VAL A 47 -6.79 -1.64 -8.51
N LEU A 48 -6.25 -0.45 -8.27
CA LEU A 48 -6.80 0.84 -8.68
C LEU A 48 -5.99 1.37 -9.86
N ALA A 49 -6.65 1.93 -10.87
CA ALA A 49 -5.96 2.60 -11.97
C ALA A 49 -5.38 3.95 -11.51
N GLY A 50 -4.14 4.24 -11.88
CA GLY A 50 -3.44 5.47 -11.52
C GLY A 50 -2.73 5.40 -10.17
N GLU A 51 -2.47 6.58 -9.60
CA GLU A 51 -1.82 6.76 -8.31
C GLU A 51 -2.86 7.13 -7.26
N CYS A 52 -3.03 6.25 -6.29
CA CYS A 52 -3.88 6.46 -5.12
C CYS A 52 -3.04 6.29 -3.87
N HIS A 53 -3.37 7.04 -2.83
CA HIS A 53 -2.77 6.92 -1.50
C HIS A 53 -3.85 6.51 -0.50
N LEU A 54 -3.54 5.51 0.33
CA LEU A 54 -4.43 5.11 1.42
C LEU A 54 -4.42 6.18 2.52
N LEU A 55 -5.48 6.99 2.59
CA LEU A 55 -5.59 8.08 3.58
C LEU A 55 -6.02 7.59 4.96
N ASN A 56 -6.85 6.55 5.02
CA ASN A 56 -7.42 6.03 6.26
C ASN A 56 -7.53 4.51 6.21
N ARG A 57 -7.29 3.85 7.34
CA ARG A 57 -7.47 2.41 7.52
C ARG A 57 -8.35 2.13 8.74
N ILE A 58 -9.13 1.06 8.68
CA ILE A 58 -9.86 0.57 9.85
C ILE A 58 -8.85 0.13 10.91
N GLY A 59 -8.93 0.74 12.10
CA GLY A 59 -7.96 0.52 13.17
C GLY A 59 -6.90 1.61 13.28
N ASP A 60 -6.72 2.46 12.26
CA ASP A 60 -5.86 3.67 12.33
C ASP A 60 -6.55 4.82 13.06
N ARG A 61 -7.40 4.53 14.06
CA ARG A 61 -7.82 5.57 15.00
C ARG A 61 -6.56 6.08 15.70
N VAL A 62 -6.05 7.19 15.18
CA VAL A 62 -5.06 8.01 15.85
C VAL A 62 -5.68 8.33 17.21
N LEU A 63 -5.02 7.93 18.29
CA LEU A 63 -5.17 8.66 19.55
C LEU A 63 -5.04 10.13 19.17
N PRO A 64 -5.91 11.05 19.62
CA PRO A 64 -5.65 12.46 19.40
C PRO A 64 -4.21 12.71 19.79
N LEU A 65 -3.39 13.21 18.87
CA LEU A 65 -2.02 13.60 19.14
C LEU A 65 -2.11 14.52 20.36
N SER A 66 -1.86 14.00 21.57
CA SER A 66 -1.52 14.85 22.68
C SER A 66 -0.24 15.51 22.23
N SER A 67 -0.20 16.84 22.30
CA SER A 67 0.76 17.73 21.66
C SER A 67 2.24 17.56 22.08
N ALA A 68 2.76 16.34 22.19
CA ALA A 68 4.04 16.03 22.82
C ALA A 68 5.01 15.21 21.96
N GLU A 69 4.62 14.67 20.79
CA GLU A 69 5.55 13.88 19.97
C GLU A 69 5.64 14.43 18.55
N ILE A 70 6.17 15.65 18.46
CA ILE A 70 6.79 16.16 17.24
C ILE A 70 8.27 16.38 17.58
N VAL A 71 9.11 15.54 16.98
CA VAL A 71 10.59 15.57 16.84
C VAL A 71 11.45 15.24 18.07
N THR A 72 11.88 13.98 18.18
CA THR A 72 13.25 13.63 18.61
C THR A 72 13.77 12.45 17.79
N GLU A 73 13.99 12.66 16.49
CA GLU A 73 15.25 12.29 15.85
C GLU A 73 15.92 13.66 15.64
N VAL A 74 17.10 13.98 16.19
CA VAL A 74 18.44 13.50 15.81
C VAL A 74 19.42 13.91 16.93
N ASP A 75 20.28 13.00 17.39
CA ASP A 75 21.76 13.17 17.36
C ASP A 75 22.44 11.93 17.96
N PHE A 76 23.28 11.30 17.13
CA PHE A 76 24.22 10.27 17.53
C PHE A 76 25.49 10.97 18.01
N GLU A 77 25.88 10.78 19.27
CA GLU A 77 27.28 10.65 19.75
C GLU A 77 27.30 9.90 21.09
#